data_AF-A0A2R6CAV6-F1
#
_entry.id   AF-A0A2R6CAV6-F1
#
_cell.length_a   1.000
_cell.length_b   1.000
_cell.length_c   1.000
_cell.angle_alpha   90.00
_cell.angle_beta   90.00
_cell.angle_gamma   90.00
#
_symmetry.space_group_name_H-M   'P 1'
#
loop_
_entity.id
_entity.type
_entity.pdbx_description
1 polymer ?
#
loop_
_entity_poly.entity_id
_entity_poly.type
_entity_poly.pdbx_seq_one_letter_code
_entity_poly.pdbx_strand_id
1 'polypeptide(L)' 'MKLLFYGLSLGPPWVEGLRNTVRSLGRRLVERGFDVTVLSRGVGDALFDGMRYVGLNVGGEAYSENASIVLAAITRLA' A
#
# COMPACT_ATOMS: atom_id res chain seq x y z
N MET A 1 3.19 16.33 -2.67
CA MET A 1 4.33 15.44 -2.32
C MET A 1 3.82 14.00 -2.32
N LYS A 2 4.56 13.05 -2.90
CA LYS A 2 4.14 11.64 -3.02
C LYS A 2 4.63 10.83 -1.81
N LEU A 3 3.75 10.02 -1.23
CA LEU A 3 4.03 9.16 -0.08
C LEU A 3 3.69 7.71 -0.41
N LEU A 4 4.60 6.81 -0.07
CA LEU A 4 4.44 5.37 -0.29
C LEU A 4 4.38 4.64 1.04
N PHE A 5 3.29 3.92 1.26
CA PHE A 5 3.14 3.00 2.39
C PHE A 5 3.47 1.58 1.91
N TYR A 6 4.53 1.00 2.48
CA TYR A 6 5.04 -0.31 2.13
C TYR A 6 5.11 -1.21 3.37
N GLY A 7 4.89 -2.52 3.20
CA GLY A 7 5.16 -3.51 4.25
C GLY A 7 3.95 -3.98 5.05
N LEU A 8 2.72 -3.75 4.56
CA LEU A 8 1.53 -4.08 5.32
C LEU A 8 0.73 -5.18 4.63
N SER A 9 0.92 -6.42 5.07
CA SER A 9 -0.09 -7.46 4.82
C SER A 9 -1.34 -7.08 5.62
N LEU A 10 -2.19 -6.22 5.05
CA LEU A 10 -3.42 -5.72 5.70
C LEU A 10 -4.61 -6.69 5.56
N GLY A 11 -4.42 -7.82 4.88
CA GLY A 11 -5.47 -8.81 4.62
C GLY A 11 -5.88 -9.62 5.85
N PRO A 12 -4.94 -10.15 6.67
CA PRO A 12 -5.31 -11.02 7.78
C PRO A 12 -6.17 -10.33 8.85
N PRO A 13 -7.07 -11.07 9.53
CA PRO A 13 -7.95 -10.48 10.54
C PRO A 13 -7.19 -9.96 11.76
N TRP A 14 -6.09 -10.59 12.16
CA TRP A 14 -5.29 -10.18 13.33
C TRP A 14 -4.54 -8.84 13.17
N VAL A 15 -4.48 -8.27 11.97
CA VAL A 15 -3.87 -6.94 11.72
C VAL A 15 -4.90 -5.82 11.56
N GLU A 16 -6.16 -6.06 11.88
CA GLU A 16 -7.26 -5.09 11.69
C GLU A 16 -7.01 -3.74 12.37
N GLY A 17 -6.50 -3.73 13.60
CA GLY A 17 -6.15 -2.49 14.30
C GLY A 17 -5.08 -1.68 13.56
N LEU A 18 -4.09 -2.36 12.98
CA LEU A 18 -3.02 -1.73 12.23
C LEU A 18 -3.55 -1.22 10.87
N ARG A 19 -4.39 -2.01 10.18
CA ARG A 19 -5.10 -1.59 8.95
C ARG A 19 -5.89 -0.31 9.17
N ASN A 20 -6.66 -0.24 10.26
CA ASN A 20 -7.48 0.92 10.58
C ASN A 20 -6.62 2.16 10.90
N THR A 21 -5.51 1.96 11.62
CA THR A 21 -4.56 3.04 11.92
C THR A 21 -3.94 3.61 10.65
N VAL A 22 -3.48 2.73 9.75
CA VAL A 22 -2.85 3.12 8.48
C VAL A 22 -3.85 3.84 7.57
N ARG A 23 -5.09 3.35 7.51
CA ARG A 23 -6.17 4.01 6.76
C ARG A 23 -6.45 5.41 7.32
N SER A 24 -6.58 5.54 8.65
CA SER A 24 -6.84 6.82 9.31
C SER A 24 -5.71 7.82 9.07
N LEU A 25 -4.45 7.37 9.17
CA LEU A 25 -3.28 8.19 8.86
C LEU A 25 -3.25 8.62 7.40
N GLY A 26 -3.45 7.67 6.47
CA GLY A 26 -3.44 7.92 5.04
C GLY A 26 -4.52 8.94 4.65
N ARG A 27 -5.74 8.81 5.17
CA ARG A 27 -6.82 9.79 4.93
C ARG A 27 -6.43 11.20 5.38
N ARG A 28 -5.86 11.35 6.58
CA ARG A 28 -5.39 12.65 7.09
C ARG A 28 -4.28 13.25 6.24
N LEU A 29 -3.45 12.42 5.60
CA LEU A 29 -2.42 12.89 4.69
C LEU A 29 -3.02 13.31 3.34
N VAL A 30 -3.97 12.55 2.81
CA VAL A 30 -4.72 12.97 1.60
C VAL A 30 -5.42 14.31 1.84
N GLU A 31 -6.08 14.49 2.98
CA GLU A 31 -6.72 15.76 3.39
C GLU A 31 -5.73 16.93 3.46
N ARG A 32 -4.45 16.66 3.69
CA ARG A 32 -3.36 17.66 3.71
C ARG A 32 -2.70 17.87 2.33
N GLY A 33 -3.23 17.26 1.27
CA GLY A 33 -2.73 17.41 -0.10
C GLY A 33 -1.56 16.49 -0.46
N PHE A 34 -1.33 15.43 0.32
CA PHE A 34 -0.36 14.38 -0.06
C PHE A 34 -0.99 13.38 -1.02
N ASP A 35 -0.22 12.93 -2.00
CA ASP A 35 -0.59 11.80 -2.87
C ASP A 35 -0.09 10.51 -2.20
N VAL A 36 -1.02 9.72 -1.66
CA VAL A 36 -0.72 8.55 -0.85
C VAL A 36 -0.99 7.28 -1.67
N THR A 37 0.05 6.46 -1.83
CA THR A 37 -0.07 5.12 -2.40
C THR A 37 0.27 4.05 -1.37
N VAL A 38 -0.54 3.00 -1.31
CA VAL A 38 -0.39 1.84 -0.46
C VAL A 38 -0.05 0.62 -1.33
N LEU A 39 1.11 0.01 -1.07
CA LEU A 39 1.48 -1.27 -1.64
C LEU A 39 1.03 -2.39 -0.73
N SER A 40 0.21 -3.31 -1.26
CA SER A 40 -0.31 -4.45 -0.52
C SER A 40 -0.23 -5.74 -1.33
N ARG A 41 -0.17 -6.89 -0.66
CA ARG A 41 -0.39 -8.20 -1.29
C ARG A 41 -1.77 -8.26 -1.93
N GLY A 42 -1.82 -8.73 -3.17
CA GLY A 42 -3.07 -8.89 -3.92
C GLY A 42 -2.87 -8.67 -5.41
N VAL A 43 -3.97 -8.61 -6.15
CA VAL A 43 -3.95 -8.36 -7.59
C VAL A 43 -4.81 -7.14 -7.89
N GLY A 44 -4.28 -6.24 -8.73
CA GLY A 44 -5.00 -5.10 -9.26
C GLY A 44 -4.78 -3.79 -8.49
N ASP A 45 -5.24 -2.71 -9.09
CA ASP A 45 -5.13 -1.35 -8.55
C ASP A 45 -6.53 -0.86 -8.16
N ALA A 46 -6.63 -0.16 -7.04
CA ALA A 46 -7.88 0.42 -6.56
C ALA A 46 -7.66 1.83 -6.02
N LEU A 47 -8.66 2.70 -6.15
CA LEU A 47 -8.71 3.99 -5.46
C LEU A 47 -9.73 3.89 -4.33
N PHE A 48 -9.28 4.12 -3.10
CA PHE A 48 -10.14 4.04 -1.92
C PHE A 48 -9.76 5.12 -0.90
N ASP A 49 -10.74 5.85 -0.36
CA ASP A 49 -10.50 6.99 0.56
C ASP A 49 -9.48 8.02 0.03
N GLY A 50 -9.43 8.21 -1.30
CA GLY A 50 -8.46 9.10 -1.96
C GLY A 50 -7.01 8.59 -1.96
N MET A 51 -6.77 7.36 -1.46
CA MET A 51 -5.49 6.68 -1.52
C MET A 51 -5.48 5.67 -2.67
N ARG A 52 -4.36 5.58 -3.38
CA ARG A 52 -4.15 4.55 -4.39
C ARG A 52 -3.66 3.28 -3.71
N TYR A 53 -4.31 2.15 -3.99
CA TYR A 53 -3.89 0.83 -3.55
C TYR A 53 -3.36 0.08 -4.77
N VAL A 54 -2.16 -0.48 -4.65
CA VAL A 54 -1.53 -1.27 -5.71
C VAL A 54 -1.25 -2.66 -5.17
N GLY A 55 -1.93 -3.65 -5.75
CA GLY A 55 -1.81 -5.06 -5.43
C GLY A 55 -0.57 -5.68 -6.07
N LEU A 56 0.31 -6.24 -5.25
CA LEU A 56 1.46 -7.01 -5.70
C LEU A 56 1.19 -8.50 -5.55
N ASN A 57 1.29 -9.22 -6.67
CA ASN A 57 1.22 -10.67 -6.70
C ASN A 57 2.59 -11.26 -6.29
N VAL A 58 2.83 -11.27 -4.98
CA VAL A 58 4.06 -11.82 -4.39
C VAL A 58 3.76 -13.21 -3.83
N GLY A 59 4.25 -14.25 -4.52
CA GLY A 59 3.96 -15.66 -4.23
C GLY A 59 4.73 -16.28 -3.05
N GLY A 60 5.24 -15.48 -2.10
CA GLY A 60 6.09 -15.95 -1.01
C GLY A 60 5.83 -15.25 0.33
N GLU A 61 6.27 -15.86 1.43
CA GLU A 61 6.07 -15.34 2.79
C GLU A 61 6.80 -14.01 3.04
N ALA A 62 7.85 -13.69 2.28
CA ALA A 62 8.60 -12.45 2.42
C ALA A 62 8.28 -11.44 1.30
N TYR A 63 7.89 -10.22 1.68
CA TYR A 63 7.76 -9.10 0.72
C TYR A 63 9.12 -8.69 0.12
N SER A 64 10.21 -8.95 0.82
CA SER A 64 11.60 -8.66 0.39
C SER A 64 12.09 -9.58 -0.72
N GLU A 65 11.61 -10.83 -0.79
CA GLU A 65 11.99 -11.77 -1.86
C GLU A 65 11.56 -11.27 -3.25
N ASN A 66 10.56 -10.38 -3.29
CA ASN A 66 10.03 -9.78 -4.50
C ASN A 66 10.35 -8.29 -4.60
N ALA A 67 11.50 -7.85 -4.06
CA ALA A 67 11.93 -6.45 -4.09
C ALA A 67 11.92 -5.83 -5.51
N SER A 68 12.19 -6.63 -6.55
CA SER A 68 12.08 -6.20 -7.96
C SER A 68 10.65 -5.84 -8.38
N ILE A 69 9.64 -6.57 -7.90
CA ILE A 69 8.22 -6.29 -8.15
C ILE A 69 7.80 -5.01 -7.42
N VAL A 70 8.31 -4.81 -6.21
CA VAL A 70 8.10 -3.58 -5.43
C VAL A 70 8.72 -2.38 -6.14
N LEU A 71 9.97 -2.48 -6.60
CA LEU A 71 10.65 -1.46 -7.41
C LEU A 71 9.90 -1.15 -8.71
N ALA A 72 9.41 -2.18 -9.41
CA ALA A 72 8.59 -2.01 -10.61
C ALA A 72 7.25 -1.30 -10.32
N ALA A 73 6.64 -1.55 -9.17
CA ALA A 73 5.44 -0.84 -8.76
C ALA A 73 5.73 0.63 -8.42
N ILE A 74 6.82 0.90 -7.70
CA ILE A 74 7.25 2.27 -7.36
C ILE A 74 7.52 3.10 -8.62
N THR A 75 8.20 2.52 -9.61
CA THR A 75 8.49 3.20 -10.88
C THR A 75 7.25 3.52 -11.71
N ARG A 76 6.16 2.76 -11.58
CA ARG A 76 4.85 3.07 -12.21
C ARG A 76 4.10 4.22 -11.53
N LEU A 77 4.48 4.59 -10.30
CA LEU A 77 3.87 5.66 -9.53
C LEU A 77 4.59 7.01 -9.70
N ALA A 78 5.80 7.01 -10.25
CA ALA A 78 6.62 8.19 -10.51
C ALA A 78 6.05 9.03 -11.65
#